data_AF-A0A950GZR5-F1
#
_entry.id   AF-A0A950GZR5-F1
#
_cell.length_a   1.000
_cell.length_b   1.000
_cell.length_c   1.000
_cell.angle_alpha   90.00
_cell.angle_beta   90.00
_cell.angle_gamma   90.00
#
_symmetry.space_group_name_H-M   'P 1'
#
loop_
_entity.id
_entity.type
_entity.pdbx_description
1 polymer ?
#
loop_
_entity_poly.entity_id
_entity_poly.type
_entity_poly.pdbx_seq_one_letter_code
_entity_poly.pdbx_strand_id
1 'polypeptide(L)'
;TVELLKVLLRQVSDESGVAGKMIATVDDLEAIAGNDKADVPAMHGWRRKLFGARAIELKHGKLALTVEAGRVVVLEWREAEAPTAPINAP
;
A
#
# COMPACT_ATOMS: atom_id res chain seq x y z
N THR A 1 1.52 5.15 -10.08
CA THR A 1 1.25 4.25 -8.94
C THR A 1 2.26 3.13 -8.79
N VAL A 2 2.80 2.54 -9.88
CA VAL A 2 3.79 1.44 -9.81
C VAL A 2 4.99 1.72 -8.91
N GLU A 3 5.56 2.94 -8.94
CA GLU A 3 6.70 3.29 -8.08
C GLU A 3 6.37 3.24 -6.59
N LEU A 4 5.17 3.67 -6.17
CA LEU A 4 4.73 3.53 -4.78
C LEU A 4 4.54 2.07 -4.39
N LEU A 5 4.04 1.23 -5.31
CA LEU A 5 3.93 -0.21 -5.09
C LEU A 5 5.30 -0.88 -4.94
N LYS A 6 6.33 -0.42 -5.67
CA LYS A 6 7.72 -0.89 -5.51
C LYS A 6 8.27 -0.53 -4.13
N VAL A 7 8.00 0.68 -3.65
CA VAL A 7 8.41 1.11 -2.31
C VAL A 7 7.71 0.29 -1.23
N LEU A 8 6.40 0.07 -1.36
CA LEU A 8 5.65 -0.83 -0.47
C LEU A 8 6.22 -2.26 -0.52
N LEU A 9 6.46 -2.81 -1.72
CA LEU A 9 7.01 -4.16 -1.87
C LEU A 9 8.34 -4.33 -1.16
N ARG A 10 9.22 -3.33 -1.26
CA ARG A 10 10.49 -3.31 -0.52
C ARG A 10 10.27 -3.31 0.98
N GLN A 11 9.39 -2.44 1.48
CA GLN A 11 9.05 -2.36 2.90
C GLN A 11 8.50 -3.70 3.43
N VAL A 12 7.58 -4.33 2.70
CA VAL A 12 7.02 -5.65 3.05
C VAL A 12 8.08 -6.75 3.02
N SER A 13 8.99 -6.71 2.04
CA SER A 13 10.11 -7.65 1.93
C SER A 13 11.04 -7.53 3.14
N ASP A 14 11.34 -6.29 3.56
CA ASP A 14 12.23 -6.02 4.70
C ASP A 14 11.59 -6.47 6.03
N GLU A 15 10.28 -6.24 6.22
CA GLU A 15 9.56 -6.67 7.44
C GLU A 15 9.37 -8.18 7.55
N SER A 16 9.04 -8.84 6.43
CA SER A 16 8.71 -10.27 6.43
C SER A 16 9.91 -11.19 6.27
N GLY A 17 11.06 -10.65 5.83
CA GLY A 17 12.24 -11.43 5.46
C GLY A 17 12.06 -12.23 4.16
N VAL A 18 10.92 -12.09 3.47
CA VAL A 18 10.64 -12.78 2.20
C VAL A 18 11.13 -11.91 1.06
N ALA A 19 12.00 -12.43 0.20
CA ALA A 19 12.52 -11.68 -0.94
C ALA A 19 11.38 -11.12 -1.82
N GLY A 20 11.41 -9.82 -2.13
CA GLY A 20 10.37 -9.12 -2.90
C GLY A 20 9.91 -9.84 -4.16
N LYS A 21 10.83 -10.42 -4.94
CA LYS A 21 10.50 -11.20 -6.16
C LYS A 21 9.64 -12.45 -5.91
N MET A 22 9.65 -13.01 -4.69
CA MET A 22 8.77 -14.13 -4.32
C MET A 22 7.36 -13.66 -3.96
N ILE A 23 7.22 -12.38 -3.60
CA ILE A 23 5.96 -11.73 -3.23
C ILE A 23 5.27 -11.19 -4.49
N ALA A 24 5.97 -10.43 -5.33
CA ALA A 24 5.45 -9.85 -6.56
C ALA A 24 6.57 -9.55 -7.58
N THR A 25 6.26 -9.65 -8.87
CA THR A 25 7.12 -9.20 -9.97
C THR A 25 6.78 -7.78 -10.41
N VAL A 26 7.61 -7.14 -11.23
CA VAL A 26 7.30 -5.81 -11.79
C VAL A 26 6.00 -5.85 -12.61
N ASP A 27 5.82 -6.91 -13.41
CA ASP A 27 4.61 -7.11 -14.21
C ASP A 27 3.36 -7.24 -13.33
N ASP A 28 3.47 -7.91 -12.17
CA ASP A 28 2.39 -7.96 -11.18
C ASP A 28 2.04 -6.56 -10.67
N LEU A 29 3.05 -5.71 -10.39
CA LEU A 29 2.84 -4.34 -9.91
C LEU A 29 2.17 -3.48 -10.98
N GLU A 30 2.56 -3.62 -12.24
CA GLU A 30 1.92 -2.93 -13.37
C GLU A 30 0.47 -3.35 -13.54
N ALA A 31 0.20 -4.67 -13.47
CA ALA A 31 -1.16 -5.20 -13.55
C ALA A 31 -2.05 -4.69 -12.40
N ILE A 32 -1.55 -4.69 -11.16
CA ILE A 32 -2.28 -4.18 -9.99
C ILE A 32 -2.52 -2.67 -10.10
N ALA A 33 -1.51 -1.92 -10.54
CA ALA A 33 -1.63 -0.48 -10.77
C ALA A 33 -2.73 -0.17 -11.79
N GLY A 34 -2.87 -0.99 -12.84
CA GLY A 34 -3.90 -0.85 -13.87
C GLY A 34 -5.29 -1.39 -13.47
N ASN A 35 -5.37 -2.43 -12.64
CA ASN A 35 -6.62 -3.14 -12.34
C ASN A 35 -6.66 -3.69 -10.90
N ASP A 36 -7.70 -3.32 -10.13
CA ASP A 36 -7.88 -3.77 -8.73
C ASP A 36 -8.17 -5.27 -8.61
N LYS A 37 -8.61 -5.89 -9.70
CA LYS A 37 -8.94 -7.32 -9.79
C LYS A 37 -7.96 -8.06 -10.71
N ALA A 38 -6.74 -7.53 -10.86
CA ALA A 38 -5.69 -8.19 -11.63
C ALA A 38 -5.53 -9.65 -11.19
N ASP A 39 -5.63 -10.58 -12.14
CA ASP A 39 -5.45 -12.00 -11.90
C ASP A 39 -3.97 -12.36 -11.96
N VAL A 40 -3.24 -11.97 -10.91
CA VAL A 40 -1.78 -12.16 -10.79
C VAL A 40 -1.42 -12.85 -9.47
N PRO A 41 -0.28 -13.56 -9.39
CA PRO A 41 0.11 -14.28 -8.18
C PRO A 41 0.10 -13.43 -6.91
N ALA A 42 0.49 -12.15 -7.00
CA ALA A 42 0.48 -11.20 -5.89
C ALA A 42 -0.91 -10.93 -5.29
N MET A 43 -1.99 -11.20 -6.05
CA MET A 43 -3.39 -10.99 -5.65
C MET A 43 -4.07 -12.24 -5.09
N HIS A 44 -3.32 -13.34 -4.90
CA HIS A 44 -3.83 -14.62 -4.44
C HIS A 44 -3.08 -15.18 -3.23
N GLY A 45 -3.76 -16.06 -2.48
CA GLY A 45 -3.16 -16.85 -1.40
C GLY A 45 -2.42 -16.01 -0.34
N TRP A 46 -1.23 -16.48 0.06
CA TRP A 46 -0.42 -15.81 1.09
C TRP A 46 0.16 -14.47 0.60
N ARG A 47 0.43 -14.33 -0.70
CA ARG A 47 0.95 -13.07 -1.29
C ARG A 47 -0.07 -11.95 -1.19
N ARG A 48 -1.36 -12.25 -1.40
CA ARG A 48 -2.45 -11.28 -1.19
C ARG A 48 -2.47 -10.76 0.24
N LYS A 49 -2.38 -11.68 1.21
CA LYS A 49 -2.41 -11.35 2.65
C LYS A 49 -1.19 -10.52 3.05
N LEU A 50 -0.02 -10.84 2.47
CA LEU A 50 1.23 -10.18 2.79
C LEU A 50 1.37 -8.81 2.11
N PHE A 51 0.96 -8.69 0.85
CA PHE A 51 1.21 -7.51 0.01
C PHE A 51 -0.03 -7.05 -0.75
N GLY A 52 -0.73 -7.95 -1.47
CA GLY A 52 -1.77 -7.56 -2.43
C GLY A 52 -2.89 -6.70 -1.83
N ALA A 53 -3.35 -6.98 -0.60
CA ALA A 53 -4.37 -6.16 0.06
C ALA A 53 -3.88 -4.73 0.32
N ARG A 54 -2.68 -4.57 0.90
CA ARG A 54 -2.03 -3.27 1.14
C ARG A 54 -1.75 -2.51 -0.16
N ALA A 55 -1.41 -3.23 -1.23
CA ALA A 55 -1.19 -2.63 -2.55
C ALA A 55 -2.46 -1.97 -3.11
N ILE A 56 -3.63 -2.60 -2.90
CA ILE A 56 -4.93 -2.00 -3.25
C ILE A 56 -5.22 -0.80 -2.35
N GLU A 57 -5.04 -0.91 -1.03
CA GLU A 57 -5.28 0.22 -0.12
C GLU A 57 -4.40 1.43 -0.47
N LEU A 58 -3.12 1.21 -0.78
CA LEU A 58 -2.18 2.25 -1.21
C LEU A 58 -2.62 2.89 -2.52
N LYS A 59 -3.03 2.08 -3.50
CA LYS A 59 -3.55 2.57 -4.79
C LYS A 59 -4.78 3.45 -4.60
N HIS A 60 -5.62 3.13 -3.61
CA HIS A 60 -6.86 3.86 -3.29
C HIS A 60 -6.66 5.01 -2.31
N GLY A 61 -5.41 5.32 -1.91
CA GLY A 61 -5.11 6.40 -0.96
C GLY A 61 -5.59 6.12 0.47
N LYS A 62 -5.86 4.86 0.82
CA LYS A 62 -6.25 4.43 2.17
C LYS A 62 -5.07 4.03 3.05
N LEU A 63 -3.88 4.01 2.45
CA LEU A 63 -2.63 3.66 3.09
C LEU A 63 -1.57 4.68 2.64
N ALA A 64 -0.81 5.19 3.59
CA ALA A 64 0.29 6.11 3.33
C ALA A 64 1.64 5.46 3.63
N LEU A 65 2.65 5.88 2.86
CA LEU A 65 4.04 5.53 3.07
C LEU A 65 4.75 6.77 3.63
N THR A 66 5.48 6.59 4.73
CA THR A 66 6.36 7.62 5.28
C THR A 66 7.74 7.04 5.58
N VAL A 67 8.68 7.89 5.97
CA VAL A 67 10.04 7.49 6.32
C VAL A 67 10.33 7.88 7.76
N GLU A 68 10.68 6.88 8.57
CA GLU A 68 11.09 7.06 9.97
C GLU A 68 12.45 6.41 10.17
N ALA A 69 13.41 7.18 10.72
CA ALA A 69 14.79 6.73 10.94
C ALA A 69 15.43 6.05 9.70
N GLY A 70 15.14 6.57 8.50
CA GLY A 70 15.64 6.05 7.22
C GLY A 70 14.97 4.77 6.73
N ARG A 71 13.88 4.31 7.37
CA ARG A 71 13.09 3.14 6.97
C ARG A 71 11.71 3.56 6.51
N VAL A 72 11.21 2.89 5.48
CA VAL A 72 9.83 3.09 5.01
C VAL A 72 8.90 2.42 6.02
N VAL A 73 7.89 3.16 6.47
CA VAL A 73 6.82 2.64 7.35
C VAL A 73 5.46 2.94 6.74
N VAL A 74 4.49 2.08 7.07
CA VAL A 74 3.13 2.12 6.56
C VAL A 74 2.22 2.71 7.63
N LEU A 75 1.41 3.69 7.25
CA LEU A 75 0.38 4.28 8.11
C LEU A 75 -1.00 4.09 7.49
N GLU A 76 -2.00 3.84 8.33
CA GLU A 76 -3.40 3.92 7.89
C GLU A 76 -3.75 5.38 7.59
N TRP A 77 -4.26 5.65 6.40
CA TRP A 77 -4.71 6.99 6.04
C TRP A 77 -6.10 7.22 6.62
N ARG A 78 -6.17 7.99 7.71
CA ARG A 78 -7.43 8.53 8.23
C ARG A 78 -7.65 9.90 7.60
N GLU A 79 -8.78 10.11 6.94
CA GLU A 79 -9.25 11.46 6.66
C GLU A 79 -9.29 12.23 7.98
N ALA A 80 -8.55 13.34 8.06
CA ALA A 80 -8.74 14.28 9.13
C ALA A 80 -10.21 14.73 9.04
N GLU A 81 -10.98 14.42 10.09
CA GLU A 81 -12.32 14.95 10.26
C GLU A 81 -12.21 16.46 10.07
N ALA A 82 -12.85 16.99 9.01
CA ALA A 82 -12.78 18.41 8.71
C ALA A 82 -13.15 19.17 9.99
N PRO A 83 -12.36 20.19 10.41
CA PRO A 83 -12.68 20.93 11.62
C PRO A 83 -14.12 21.40 11.49
N THR A 84 -14.99 20.84 12.34
CA THR A 84 -16.38 21.25 12.43
C THR A 84 -16.35 22.65 13.03
N ALA A 85 -16.19 23.65 12.16
CA ALA A 85 -16.24 25.04 12.57
C ALA A 85 -17.55 25.24 13.33
N PRO A 86 -17.53 25.88 14.51
CA PRO A 86 -18.74 26.07 15.28
C PRO A 86 -19.73 26.84 14.41
N ILE A 87 -20.88 26.23 14.18
CA ILE A 87 -22.00 26.79 13.42
C ILE A 87 -22.55 27.99 14.20
N ASN A 88 -21.92 29.16 14.09
CA ASN A 88 -22.28 30.40 14.77
C ASN A 88 -22.44 30.30 16.30
N ALA A 89 -21.40 30.75 17.01
CA ALA A 89 -21.55 31.35 18.34
C ALA A 89 -20.86 32.72 18.30
N PRO A 90 -21.42 33.82 18.83
CA PRO A 90 -22.79 34.07 19.33
C PRO A 90 -23.77 34.64 18.28
#